data_AF-A0A8D0HE75-F1
#
_entry.id   AF-A0A8D0HE75-F1
#
_cell.length_a   1.000
_cell.length_b   1.000
_cell.length_c   1.000
_cell.angle_alpha   90.00
_cell.angle_beta   90.00
_cell.angle_gamma   90.00
#
_symmetry.space_group_name_H-M   'P 1'
#
loop_
_entity.id
_entity.type
_entity.pdbx_description
1 polymer ?
#
loop_
_entity_poly.entity_id
_entity_poly.type
_entity_poly.pdbx_seq_one_letter_code
_entity_poly.pdbx_strand_id
1 'polypeptide(L)' 'LLLAFTPGHDSPCAGHNNSGERKVYMDYNATTPLVPEVIQVVTEAMHKAWGNPSSSYTAYSCLGD' A
#
# COMPACT_ATOMS: atom_id res chain seq x y z
N LEU A 1 -10.56 -5.62 -7.32
CA LEU A 1 -9.73 -4.41 -7.40
C LEU A 1 -8.69 -4.44 -6.28
N LEU A 2 -7.76 -5.39 -6.34
CA LEU A 2 -6.60 -5.52 -5.46
C LEU A 2 -5.73 -6.62 -6.07
N LEU A 3 -4.82 -6.29 -6.97
CA LEU A 3 -3.82 -7.24 -7.44
C LEU A 3 -2.47 -6.55 -7.57
N ALA A 4 -1.86 -6.24 -6.43
CA ALA A 4 -0.42 -6.10 -6.30
C ALA A 4 0.05 -6.26 -4.84
N PHE A 5 -0.61 -7.09 -4.04
CA PHE A 5 -0.02 -7.62 -2.81
C PHE A 5 -0.72 -8.92 -2.42
N THR A 6 -0.34 -10.02 -3.06
CA THR A 6 -0.64 -11.35 -2.52
C THR A 6 0.65 -11.91 -1.92
N PRO A 7 0.82 -11.90 -0.59
CA PRO A 7 1.81 -12.77 0.03
C PRO A 7 1.32 -14.20 -0.18
N GLY A 8 2.18 -15.04 -0.74
CA GLY A 8 2.00 -16.46 -1.06
C GLY A 8 0.64 -17.09 -0.74
N HIS A 9 -0.22 -17.17 -1.75
CA HIS A 9 -1.23 -18.23 -1.81
C HIS A 9 -1.17 -18.83 -3.22
N ASP A 10 -0.45 -19.94 -3.26
CA ASP A 10 -0.37 -20.99 -4.27
C ASP A 10 -1.68 -21.15 -5.08
N SER A 11 -1.68 -20.55 -6.26
CA SER A 11 -2.68 -20.83 -7.30
C SER A 11 -2.21 -22.01 -8.15
N PRO A 12 -3.10 -22.94 -8.58
CA PRO A 12 -2.70 -24.24 -9.15
C PRO A 12 -2.21 -24.16 -10.60
N CYS A 13 -2.26 -22.98 -11.22
CA CYS A 13 -1.77 -22.76 -12.58
C CYS A 13 -0.25 -22.49 -12.55
N ALA A 14 0.52 -23.38 -11.94
CA ALA A 14 1.98 -23.28 -11.85
C ALA A 14 2.62 -23.79 -13.15
N GLY A 15 2.78 -22.89 -14.10
CA GLY A 15 3.76 -23.03 -15.18
C GLY A 15 5.18 -23.08 -14.61
N HIS A 16 5.98 -23.97 -15.19
CA HIS A 16 7.31 -24.40 -14.77
C HIS A 16 8.32 -23.30 -14.37
N ASN A 17 9.14 -23.69 -13.38
CA ASN A 17 10.55 -23.35 -13.14
C ASN A 17 10.90 -22.01 -12.46
N ASN A 18 11.36 -22.20 -11.22
CA ASN A 18 12.10 -21.30 -10.36
C ASN A 18 13.42 -20.85 -11.00
N SER A 19 13.37 -19.78 -11.78
CA SER A 19 14.51 -18.90 -11.98
C SER A 19 14.07 -17.49 -11.60
N GLY A 20 14.93 -16.72 -10.94
CA GLY A 20 14.64 -15.38 -10.42
C GLY A 20 14.42 -14.34 -11.53
N GLU A 21 13.44 -14.59 -12.40
CA GLU A 21 13.06 -13.71 -13.49
C GLU A 21 12.45 -12.44 -12.90
N ARG A 22 13.14 -11.32 -13.12
CA ARG A 22 12.66 -10.01 -12.71
C ARG A 22 11.39 -9.69 -13.49
N LYS A 23 10.26 -9.57 -12.77
CA LYS A 23 9.01 -9.09 -13.36
C LYS A 23 9.16 -7.61 -13.71
N VAL A 24 8.98 -7.29 -14.99
CA VAL A 24 8.95 -5.89 -15.47
C VAL A 24 7.48 -5.48 -15.58
N TYR A 25 7.11 -4.42 -14.86
CA TYR A 25 5.77 -3.86 -14.90
C TYR A 25 5.66 -2.87 -16.07
N MET A 26 4.83 -3.18 -17.07
CA MET A 26 4.65 -2.36 -18.27
C MET A 26 3.26 -1.74 -18.39
N ASP A 27 2.37 -1.95 -17.41
CA ASP A 27 0.97 -1.51 -17.48
C ASP A 27 0.68 -0.32 -16.55
N TYR A 28 1.39 0.78 -16.77
CA TYR A 28 1.19 2.03 -16.01
C TYR A 28 -0.19 2.68 -16.25
N ASN A 29 -0.86 2.31 -17.34
CA ASN A 29 -2.18 2.86 -17.69
C ASN A 29 -3.30 2.22 -16.88
N ALA A 30 -3.18 0.94 -16.48
CA ALA A 30 -4.18 0.30 -15.64
C ALA A 30 -4.14 0.82 -14.19
N THR A 31 -2.95 0.96 -13.63
CA THR A 31 -2.73 1.57 -12.32
C THR A 31 -1.24 1.92 -12.17
N THR A 32 -0.92 2.76 -11.20
CA THR A 32 0.47 3.17 -10.94
C THR A 32 0.86 2.68 -9.55
N PRO A 33 2.05 2.06 -9.38
CA PRO A 33 2.51 1.67 -8.05
C PRO A 33 2.64 2.91 -7.15
N LEU A 34 2.27 2.76 -5.88
CA LEU A 34 2.41 3.83 -4.90
C LEU A 34 3.90 4.10 -4.66
N VAL A 35 4.28 5.37 -4.74
CA VAL A 35 5.62 5.79 -4.33
C VAL A 35 5.76 5.63 -2.80
N PRO A 36 6.96 5.32 -2.28
CA PRO A 36 7.17 5.06 -0.85
C PRO A 36 6.65 6.16 0.07
N GLU A 37 6.77 7.42 -0.36
CA GLU A 37 6.32 8.60 0.37
C GLU A 37 4.80 8.60 0.56
N VAL A 38 4.03 8.15 -0.45
CA VAL A 38 2.57 8.05 -0.35
C VAL A 38 2.18 6.99 0.67
N ILE A 39 2.87 5.85 0.68
CA ILE A 39 2.64 4.80 1.68
C ILE A 39 2.90 5.35 3.08
N GLN A 40 4.04 6.02 3.29
CA GLN A 40 4.41 6.59 4.57
C GLN A 40 3.38 7.59 5.08
N VAL A 41 2.99 8.57 4.26
CA VAL A 41 2.04 9.62 4.66
C VAL A 41 0.68 9.03 4.97
N VAL A 42 0.19 8.09 4.16
CA VAL A 42 -1.10 7.43 4.39
C VAL A 42 -1.06 6.59 5.68
N THR A 43 0.01 5.83 5.92
CA THR A 43 0.20 5.08 7.17
C THR A 43 0.26 6.00 8.37
N GLU A 44 1.00 7.10 8.30
CA GLU A 44 1.09 8.09 9.37
C GLU A 44 -0.26 8.73 9.66
N ALA A 45 -1.00 9.15 8.63
CA ALA A 45 -2.32 9.74 8.78
C ALA A 45 -3.30 8.75 9.44
N MET A 46 -3.24 7.47 9.07
CA MET A 46 -4.07 6.44 9.70
C MET A 46 -3.75 6.22 11.18
N HIS A 47 -2.49 6.35 11.60
CA HIS A 47 -2.11 6.20 12.99
C HIS A 47 -2.35 7.47 13.83
N LYS A 48 -2.02 8.64 13.28
CA LYS A 48 -1.97 9.91 14.03
C LYS A 48 -3.19 10.79 13.83
N ALA A 49 -3.88 10.70 12.70
CA ALA A 49 -4.94 11.62 12.29
C ALA A 49 -6.24 10.89 11.90
N TRP A 50 -6.61 9.88 12.69
CA TRP A 50 -7.75 9.00 12.42
C TRP A 50 -9.12 9.62 12.75
N GLY A 51 -9.16 10.78 13.42
CA GLY A 51 -10.42 11.39 13.82
C GLY A 51 -11.15 12.10 12.68
N ASN A 52 -12.42 12.38 12.92
CA ASN A 52 -13.29 13.01 11.93
C ASN A 52 -12.86 14.46 11.66
N PRO A 53 -12.59 14.85 10.39
CA PRO A 53 -12.17 16.20 10.05
C PRO A 53 -13.22 17.29 10.37
N SER A 54 -14.50 16.93 10.55
CA SER A 54 -15.53 17.89 10.95
C SER A 54 -15.68 18.06 12.47
N SER A 55 -14.94 17.29 13.27
CA SER A 55 -14.92 17.47 14.72
C SER A 55 -14.17 18.74 15.11
N SER A 56 -14.75 19.55 16.00
CA SER A 56 -14.11 20.77 16.53
C SER A 56 -12.98 20.50 17.53
N TYR A 57 -12.60 19.24 17.74
CA TYR A 57 -11.49 18.84 18.59
C TYR A 57 -10.38 18.21 17.75
N THR A 58 -9.16 18.59 18.10
CA THR A 58 -7.88 18.06 17.63
C THR A 58 -7.81 16.54 17.67
N ALA A 59 -7.91 15.90 16.50
CA ALA A 59 -7.76 14.46 16.35
C ALA A 59 -6.30 13.98 16.17
N TYR A 60 -5.34 14.91 16.07
CA TYR A 60 -3.93 14.54 16.03
C TYR A 60 -3.55 13.92 17.37
N SER A 61 -2.98 12.72 17.35
CA SER A 61 -2.46 12.06 18.56
C SER A 61 -1.48 13.01 19.25
N CYS A 62 -1.88 13.59 20.38
CA CYS A 62 -1.06 14.51 21.14
C CYS A 62 0.25 13.84 21.57
N LEU A 63 1.36 14.13 20.89
CA LEU A 63 2.76 13.98 21.33
C LEU A 63 3.49 15.08 20.54
N GLY A 64 3.92 16.18 21.18
CA GLY A 64 5.08 16.18 22.05
C GLY A 64 6.30 16.27 21.16
N ASP A 65 6.92 17.46 21.13
CA ASP A 65 8.17 17.78 20.41
C ASP A 65 9.27 16.70 20.52
#